data_AF-A0A550H6Q4-F1
#
_entry.id   AF-A0A550H6Q4-F1
#
_cell.length_a   1.000
_cell.length_b   1.000
_cell.length_c   1.000
_cell.angle_alpha   90.00
_cell.angle_beta   90.00
_cell.angle_gamma   90.00
#
_symmetry.space_group_name_H-M   'P 1'
#
loop_
_entity.id
_entity.type
_entity.pdbx_description
1 polymer ?
#
loop_
_entity_poly.entity_id
_entity_poly.type
_entity_poly.pdbx_seq_one_letter_code
_entity_poly.pdbx_strand_id
1 'polypeptide(L)'
;METSDRTQSIAQQVRDTIQMRPSLLDALNMKIVNYSALARLLQEEIGEGSLEAVKAAVIRVADEISNDRALREEAVQSILKDSKVRLQDKIGVVISPIR
;
A
#
# COMPACT_ATOMS: atom_id res chain seq x y z
N MET A 1 -19.50 -23.73 23.27
CA MET A 1 -18.50 -24.09 22.26
C MET A 1 -17.72 -22.83 21.96
N GLU A 2 -16.57 -22.73 22.63
CA GLU A 2 -15.39 -21.87 22.43
C GLU A 2 -15.56 -20.47 21.81
N THR A 3 -15.53 -19.46 22.68
CA THR A 3 -15.14 -18.08 22.35
C THR A 3 -13.65 -18.03 22.03
N SER A 4 -13.30 -18.18 20.75
CA SER A 4 -11.93 -17.98 20.27
C SER A 4 -11.61 -16.48 20.23
N ASP A 5 -10.94 -16.02 21.27
CA ASP A 5 -9.81 -15.07 21.26
C ASP A 5 -9.81 -14.04 20.09
N ARG A 6 -10.54 -12.93 20.25
CA ARG A 6 -10.52 -11.79 19.30
C ARG A 6 -9.47 -10.75 19.68
N THR A 7 -8.30 -11.17 20.16
CA THR A 7 -7.16 -10.27 20.29
C THR A 7 -6.58 -10.03 18.88
N GLN A 8 -7.26 -9.23 18.05
CA GLN A 8 -6.64 -8.73 16.82
C GLN A 8 -5.35 -8.02 17.21
N SER A 9 -4.23 -8.41 16.63
CA SER A 9 -2.96 -7.72 16.89
C SER A 9 -3.09 -6.25 16.53
N ILE A 10 -2.50 -5.35 17.34
CA ILE A 10 -2.43 -3.91 17.08
C ILE A 10 -1.99 -3.62 15.63
N ALA A 11 -1.09 -4.44 15.09
CA ALA A 11 -0.64 -4.32 13.71
C ALA A 11 -1.75 -4.57 12.67
N GLN A 12 -2.64 -5.52 12.94
CA GLN A 12 -3.77 -5.82 12.06
C GLN A 12 -4.81 -4.70 12.11
N GLN A 13 -5.13 -4.20 13.30
CA GLN A 13 -6.05 -3.07 13.45
C GLN A 13 -5.52 -1.81 12.76
N VAL A 14 -4.22 -1.50 12.94
CA VAL A 14 -3.56 -0.40 12.23
C VAL A 14 -3.64 -0.59 10.72
N ARG A 15 -3.39 -1.80 10.22
CA ARG A 15 -3.47 -2.11 8.79
C ARG A 15 -4.88 -1.92 8.25
N ASP A 16 -5.89 -2.46 8.93
CA ASP A 16 -7.29 -2.38 8.51
C ASP A 16 -7.74 -0.91 8.45
N THR A 17 -7.38 -0.10 9.46
CA THR A 17 -7.69 1.34 9.49
C THR A 17 -7.02 2.11 8.36
N ILE A 18 -5.76 1.78 8.02
CA ILE A 18 -5.06 2.41 6.90
C ILE A 18 -5.70 2.01 5.56
N GLN A 19 -6.05 0.73 5.39
CA GLN A 19 -6.65 0.22 4.15
C GLN A 19 -8.05 0.78 3.87
N MET A 20 -8.81 1.11 4.91
CA MET A 20 -10.12 1.77 4.75
C MET A 20 -10.04 3.21 4.24
N ARG A 21 -8.85 3.84 4.24
CA ARG A 21 -8.64 5.25 3.85
C ARG A 21 -7.67 5.36 2.67
N PRO A 22 -8.16 5.34 1.42
CA PRO A 22 -7.31 5.41 0.22
C PRO A 22 -6.36 6.63 0.22
N SER A 23 -6.84 7.78 0.67
CA SER A 23 -6.04 9.01 0.76
C SER A 23 -4.86 8.89 1.74
N LEU A 24 -5.03 8.15 2.83
CA LEU A 24 -3.96 7.89 3.78
C LEU A 24 -2.93 6.91 3.18
N LEU A 25 -3.42 5.91 2.45
CA LEU A 25 -2.61 4.92 1.75
C LEU A 25 -1.72 5.59 0.70
N ASP A 26 -2.27 6.53 -0.08
CA ASP A 26 -1.51 7.34 -1.05
C ASP A 26 -0.47 8.23 -0.36
N ALA A 27 -0.84 8.89 0.73
CA ALA A 27 0.08 9.74 1.47
C ALA A 27 1.23 8.94 2.09
N LEU A 28 0.96 7.73 2.61
CA LEU A 28 1.99 6.80 3.10
C LEU A 28 2.92 6.35 1.97
N ASN A 29 2.35 6.01 0.81
CA ASN A 29 3.12 5.67 -0.40
C ASN A 29 4.03 6.81 -0.87
N MET A 30 3.57 8.06 -0.75
CA MET A 30 4.35 9.24 -1.11
C MET A 30 5.38 9.62 -0.04
N LYS A 31 5.42 8.93 1.11
CA LYS A 31 6.29 9.23 2.26
C LYS A 31 6.15 10.67 2.80
N ILE A 32 4.97 11.27 2.65
CA ILE A 32 4.68 12.64 3.11
C ILE A 32 4.00 12.68 4.49
N VAL A 33 3.69 11.52 5.07
CA VAL A 33 2.97 11.42 6.35
C VAL A 33 3.93 11.51 7.53
N ASN A 34 3.54 12.29 8.55
CA ASN A 34 4.20 12.24 9.85
C ASN A 34 3.73 11.02 10.64
N TYR A 35 4.57 9.98 10.68
CA TYR A 35 4.28 8.74 11.40
C TYR A 35 3.97 8.93 12.88
N SER A 36 4.57 9.92 13.54
CA SER A 36 4.32 10.15 14.97
C SER A 36 2.94 10.77 15.20
N ALA A 37 2.51 11.66 14.31
CA ALA A 37 1.16 12.24 14.37
C ALA A 37 0.10 11.20 14.02
N LEU A 38 0.35 10.40 12.97
CA LEU A 38 -0.54 9.30 12.59
C LEU A 38 -0.67 8.25 13.70
N ALA A 39 0.44 7.89 14.35
CA ALA A 39 0.41 6.92 15.45
C ALA A 39 -0.41 7.41 16.65
N ARG A 40 -0.38 8.70 16.99
CA ARG A 40 -1.24 9.27 18.05
C ARG A 40 -2.71 9.16 17.69
N LEU A 41 -3.06 9.54 16.46
CA LEU A 41 -4.44 9.49 15.97
C LEU A 41 -4.96 8.04 15.94
N LEU A 42 -4.15 7.10 15.48
CA LEU A 42 -4.51 5.67 15.47
C LEU A 42 -4.57 5.08 16.88
N GLN A 43 -3.70 5.51 17.80
CA GLN A 43 -3.73 5.07 19.19
C GLN A 43 -5.00 5.56 19.92
N GLU A 44 -5.47 6.77 19.63
CA GLU A 44 -6.76 7.28 20.11
C GLU A 44 -7.95 6.52 19.49
N GLU A 45 -7.91 6.20 18.19
CA GLU A 45 -8.96 5.43 17.52
C GLU A 45 -9.05 3.97 17.99
N ILE A 46 -7.91 3.32 18.20
CA ILE A 46 -7.83 1.90 18.58
C ILE A 46 -8.01 1.71 20.09
N GLY A 47 -7.53 2.65 20.90
CA GLY A 47 -7.64 2.60 22.37
C GLY A 47 -6.74 1.56 23.06
N GLU A 48 -5.95 0.79 22.30
CA GLU A 48 -5.10 -0.30 22.80
C GLU A 48 -3.64 -0.13 22.36
N GLY A 49 -2.71 -0.51 23.26
CA GLY A 49 -1.27 -0.48 23.00
C GLY A 49 -0.56 0.82 23.41
N SER A 50 0.77 0.74 23.56
CA SER A 50 1.60 1.92 23.77
C SER A 50 1.81 2.68 22.47
N LEU A 51 2.03 4.00 22.56
CA LEU A 51 2.30 4.85 21.40
C LEU A 51 3.47 4.31 20.55
N GLU A 52 4.49 3.77 21.21
CA GLU A 52 5.67 3.17 20.58
C GLU A 52 5.31 1.91 19.78
N ALA A 53 4.44 1.05 20.33
CA ALA A 53 3.98 -0.16 19.66
C ALA A 53 3.15 0.18 18.41
N VAL A 54 2.24 1.15 18.53
CA VAL A 54 1.43 1.64 17.40
C VAL A 54 2.33 2.28 16.33
N LYS A 55 3.29 3.13 16.73
CA LYS A 55 4.23 3.75 15.80
C LYS A 55 5.07 2.72 15.05
N ALA A 56 5.58 1.70 15.74
CA ALA A 56 6.33 0.62 15.12
C ALA A 56 5.46 -0.19 14.14
N ALA A 57 4.20 -0.44 14.50
CA ALA A 57 3.24 -1.09 13.62
C ALA A 57 2.96 -0.26 12.36
N VAL A 58 2.72 1.04 12.50
CA VAL A 58 2.48 1.96 11.37
C VAL A 58 3.67 1.98 10.41
N ILE A 59 4.90 2.08 10.92
CA ILE A 59 6.11 2.09 10.07
C ILE A 59 6.22 0.78 9.29
N ARG A 60 6.04 -0.37 9.96
CA ARG A 60 6.09 -1.68 9.32
C ARG A 60 5.04 -1.79 8.20
N VAL A 61 3.80 -1.40 8.47
CA VAL A 61 2.72 -1.44 7.48
C VAL A 61 3.01 -0.49 6.31
N ALA A 62 3.55 0.70 6.55
CA ALA A 62 3.91 1.64 5.50
C ALA A 62 5.01 1.08 4.58
N ASP A 63 6.02 0.42 5.15
CA ASP A 63 7.11 -0.22 4.38
C ASP A 63 6.59 -1.40 3.55
N GLU A 64 5.71 -2.23 4.10
CA GLU A 64 5.07 -3.33 3.38
C GLU A 64 4.24 -2.82 2.19
N ILE A 65 3.43 -1.78 2.39
CA ILE A 65 2.60 -1.17 1.32
C ILE A 65 3.50 -0.60 0.22
N SER A 66 4.58 0.09 0.57
CA SER A 66 5.54 0.63 -0.42
C SER A 66 6.21 -0.48 -1.24
N ASN A 67 6.63 -1.56 -0.59
CA ASN A 67 7.26 -2.70 -1.29
C ASN A 67 6.29 -3.41 -2.23
N ASP A 68 5.05 -3.67 -1.80
CA ASP A 68 4.02 -4.29 -2.63
C ASP A 68 3.73 -3.44 -3.87
N ARG A 69 3.70 -2.11 -3.72
CA ARG A 69 3.53 -1.20 -4.85
C ARG A 69 4.71 -1.27 -5.83
N ALA A 70 5.94 -1.24 -5.33
CA ALA A 70 7.13 -1.31 -6.17
C ALA A 70 7.15 -2.59 -7.02
N LEU A 71 6.82 -3.73 -6.42
CA LEU A 71 6.70 -5.02 -7.11
C LEU A 71 5.61 -4.99 -8.20
N ARG A 72 4.47 -4.38 -7.92
CA ARG A 72 3.39 -4.21 -8.92
C ARG A 72 3.80 -3.31 -10.07
N GLU A 73 4.47 -2.20 -9.79
CA GLU A 73 4.96 -1.30 -10.83
C GLU A 73 6.00 -1.98 -11.71
N GLU A 74 6.91 -2.77 -11.13
CA GLU A 74 7.88 -3.57 -11.88
C GLU A 74 7.19 -4.59 -12.79
N ALA A 75 6.17 -5.31 -12.28
CA ALA A 75 5.40 -6.26 -13.07
C ALA A 75 4.68 -5.58 -14.24
N VAL A 76 4.04 -4.43 -14.00
CA VAL A 76 3.38 -3.63 -15.06
C VAL A 76 4.40 -3.17 -16.09
N GLN A 77 5.57 -2.67 -15.66
CA GLN A 77 6.64 -2.27 -16.58
C GLN A 77 7.16 -3.45 -17.39
N SER A 78 7.31 -4.63 -16.80
CA SER A 78 7.72 -5.85 -17.52
C SER A 78 6.71 -6.20 -18.61
N ILE A 79 5.42 -6.22 -18.29
CA ILE A 79 4.35 -6.51 -19.25
C ILE A 79 4.36 -5.48 -20.38
N LEU A 80 4.50 -4.19 -20.06
CA LEU A 80 4.55 -3.13 -21.06
C LEU A 80 5.78 -3.26 -21.96
N LYS A 81 6.95 -3.59 -21.40
CA LYS A 81 8.19 -3.85 -22.15
C LYS A 81 8.05 -5.05 -23.09
N ASP A 82 7.34 -6.08 -22.69
CA ASP A 82 7.12 -7.27 -23.53
C ASP A 82 5.97 -7.09 -24.54
N SER A 83 5.13 -6.06 -24.35
CA SER A 83 3.99 -5.80 -25.21
C SER A 83 4.40 -5.17 -26.55
N LYS A 84 4.03 -5.82 -27.66
CA LYS A 84 4.15 -5.23 -29.00
C LYS A 84 2.94 -4.34 -29.25
N VAL A 85 3.11 -3.03 -29.11
CA VAL A 85 2.06 -2.06 -29.44
C VAL A 85 1.91 -2.01 -30.96
N ARG A 86 0.76 -2.48 -31.46
CA ARG A 86 0.36 -2.36 -32.87
C ARG A 86 -0.76 -1.33 -32.98
N LEU A 87 -0.42 -0.13 -33.45
CA LEU A 87 -1.41 0.90 -33.78
C LEU A 87 -1.96 0.56 -35.17
N GLN A 88 -3.25 0.22 -35.23
CA GLN A 88 -3.94 -0.02 -36.49
C GLN A 88 -4.97 1.08 -36.69
N ASP A 89 -4.67 1.99 -37.62
CA ASP A 89 -5.60 3.03 -38.06
C ASP A 89 -6.04 2.75 -39.50
N LYS A 90 -7.11 3.39 -39.98
CA LYS A 90 -7.64 3.18 -41.35
C LYS A 90 -6.66 3.53 -42.48
N ILE A 91 -5.56 4.22 -42.17
CA ILE A 91 -4.61 4.80 -43.13
C ILE A 91 -3.23 4.08 -43.10
N GLY A 92 -2.94 3.26 -42.08
CA GLY A 92 -1.67 2.52 -42.01
C GLY A 92 -1.45 1.81 -40.68
N VAL A 93 -0.52 0.84 -40.68
CA VAL A 93 -0.10 0.07 -39.50
C VAL A 93 1.29 0.53 -39.06
N VAL A 94 1.43 0.98 -37.82
CA VAL A 94 2.72 1.27 -37.20
C VAL A 94 2.99 0.21 -36.15
N ILE A 95 4.11 -0.50 -36.32
CA ILE A 95 4.63 -1.46 -35.35
C ILE A 95 5.83 -0.78 -34.69
N SER A 96 5.77 -0.53 -33.39
CA SER A 96 6.95 -0.09 -32.63
C SER A 96 7.80 -1.32 -32.27
N PRO A 97 9.01 -1.47 -32.83
CA PRO A 97 9.92 -2.52 -32.39
C PRO A 97 10.62 -2.05 -31.11
N ILE A 98 10.54 -2.86 -30.06
CA ILE A 98 11.38 -2.70 -28.87
C ILE A 98 12.80 -3.15 -29.24
N ARG A 99 13.79 -2.27 -29.04
CA ARG A 99 15.21 -2.54 -29.33
C ARG A 99 15.96 -2.81 -28.04
#